data_AF-A0AAQ1SUX2-F1
#
_entry.id   AF-A0AAQ1SUX2-F1
#
_cell.length_a   1.000
_cell.length_b   1.000
_cell.length_c   1.000
_cell.angle_alpha   90.00
_cell.angle_beta   90.00
_cell.angle_gamma   90.00
#
_symmetry.space_group_name_H-M   'P 1'
#
loop_
_entity.id
_entity.type
_entity.pdbx_description
1 polymer ?
#
loop_
_entity_poly.entity_id
_entity_poly.type
_entity_poly.pdbx_seq_one_letter_code
_entity_poly.pdbx_strand_id
1 'polypeptide(L)'
;MAMAAVPYLLPVVGLGMAIRDIFNPPVTTPKDPGAESKEQDKISCSRHPPLPENHIAQGSDKVFINGQPAARSGDKTTCDATIDVNEKVSPNVRIGGGTATVRDIRNGKSKVAMFTGIIAGILISRRFGRIKGCKLGNPVAVATGSKFQDGPEDVDFNLPGLLGIQWARRYDSRDLRTGGLFGKGWSVPYEVELVRVPHPEGGELWIYVDEEGNRLELGRLRAGDAFVSVVDGLAFFQLEDGQTVVEDIHEGRYKVFDVDPHEPSRSRLIRLSDRNLNYVDVLYDKQGRLQALYD
;
A
#
# COMPACT_ATOMS: atom_id res chain seq x y z
N MET A 1 -23.04 -24.21 -7.03
CA MET A 1 -21.75 -24.90 -7.25
C MET A 1 -20.71 -24.12 -6.47
N ALA A 2 -20.22 -24.70 -5.38
CA ALA A 2 -19.16 -24.10 -4.57
C ALA A 2 -17.87 -24.14 -5.40
N MET A 3 -17.44 -23.00 -5.93
CA MET A 3 -16.12 -22.89 -6.52
C MET A 3 -15.10 -22.76 -5.39
N ALA A 4 -14.18 -23.71 -5.34
CA ALA A 4 -13.14 -23.81 -4.36
C ALA A 4 -12.18 -22.61 -4.48
N ALA A 5 -12.36 -21.59 -3.67
CA ALA A 5 -11.50 -20.40 -3.64
C ALA A 5 -10.27 -20.55 -2.71
N VAL A 6 -10.07 -21.73 -2.11
CA VAL A 6 -8.95 -22.05 -1.20
C VAL A 6 -7.57 -22.17 -1.89
N PRO A 7 -7.41 -22.62 -3.15
CA PRO A 7 -6.08 -22.76 -3.75
C PRO A 7 -5.39 -21.43 -4.14
N TYR A 8 -6.12 -20.32 -4.20
CA TYR A 8 -5.67 -19.10 -4.89
C TYR A 8 -4.96 -18.07 -3.99
N LEU A 9 -5.09 -18.18 -2.66
CA LEU A 9 -4.48 -17.24 -1.71
C LEU A 9 -3.05 -17.59 -1.30
N LEU A 10 -2.67 -18.88 -1.38
CA LEU A 10 -1.33 -19.35 -1.00
C LEU A 10 -0.17 -18.67 -1.77
N PRO A 11 -0.26 -18.43 -3.10
CA PRO A 11 0.77 -17.67 -3.81
C PRO A 11 0.83 -16.21 -3.35
N VAL A 12 -0.32 -15.62 -2.96
CA VAL A 12 -0.45 -14.20 -2.61
C VAL A 12 0.02 -13.91 -1.18
N VAL A 13 -0.16 -14.82 -0.23
CA VAL A 13 0.41 -14.67 1.13
C VAL A 13 1.95 -14.67 1.08
N GLY A 14 2.55 -15.50 0.22
CA GLY A 14 3.99 -15.46 -0.06
C GLY A 14 4.45 -14.13 -0.67
N LEU A 15 3.59 -13.53 -1.50
CA LEU A 15 3.79 -12.22 -2.12
C LEU A 15 3.65 -11.06 -1.11
N GLY A 16 2.73 -11.16 -0.14
CA GLY A 16 2.56 -10.18 0.94
C GLY A 16 3.76 -10.08 1.87
N MET A 17 4.46 -11.20 2.14
CA MET A 17 5.76 -11.17 2.81
C MET A 17 6.84 -10.47 1.96
N ALA A 18 6.87 -10.72 0.65
CA ALA A 18 7.79 -10.04 -0.26
C ALA A 18 7.52 -8.52 -0.32
N ILE A 19 6.26 -8.09 -0.20
CA ILE A 19 5.87 -6.67 -0.11
C ILE A 19 6.20 -6.07 1.25
N ARG A 20 6.05 -6.79 2.36
CA ARG A 20 6.54 -6.33 3.66
C ARG A 20 8.03 -5.99 3.59
N ASP A 21 8.83 -6.74 2.85
CA ASP A 21 10.24 -6.43 2.60
C ASP A 21 10.46 -5.24 1.67
N ILE A 22 9.48 -4.83 0.84
CA ILE A 22 9.54 -3.58 0.06
C ILE A 22 9.35 -2.38 0.98
N PHE A 23 8.41 -2.46 1.93
CA PHE A 23 8.09 -1.38 2.88
C PHE A 23 9.00 -1.33 4.10
N ASN A 24 9.51 -2.48 4.52
CA ASN A 24 10.47 -2.66 5.61
C ASN A 24 11.66 -3.45 5.08
N PRO A 25 12.51 -2.82 4.25
CA PRO A 25 13.66 -3.50 3.68
C PRO A 25 14.52 -4.16 4.76
N PRO A 26 15.01 -5.39 4.50
CA PRO A 26 15.83 -6.09 5.45
C PRO A 26 17.11 -5.30 5.71
N VAL A 27 17.61 -5.38 6.94
CA VAL A 27 18.93 -4.84 7.29
C VAL A 27 19.97 -5.68 6.57
N THR A 28 20.67 -5.08 5.62
CA THR A 28 21.76 -5.72 4.89
C THR A 28 23.12 -5.47 5.52
N THR A 29 23.24 -4.37 6.25
CA THR A 29 24.45 -4.03 7.03
C THR A 29 24.01 -3.57 8.41
N PRO A 30 24.16 -4.40 9.46
CA PRO A 30 23.82 -4.00 10.81
C PRO A 30 24.80 -2.93 11.31
N LYS A 31 24.36 -2.11 12.26
CA LYS A 31 25.26 -1.20 12.98
C LYS A 31 26.35 -1.96 13.73
N ASP A 32 27.52 -1.34 13.85
CA ASP A 32 28.63 -1.91 14.60
C ASP A 32 28.29 -1.99 16.10
N PRO A 33 28.76 -3.01 16.83
CA PRO A 33 28.54 -3.13 18.27
C PRO A 33 29.05 -1.89 19.03
N GLY A 34 28.20 -1.30 19.86
CA GLY A 34 28.53 -0.10 20.64
C GLY A 34 28.49 1.21 19.85
N ALA A 35 28.08 1.20 18.58
CA ALA A 35 27.88 2.43 17.82
C ALA A 35 26.68 3.22 18.34
N GLU A 36 26.91 4.52 18.60
CA GLU A 36 25.90 5.50 19.00
C GLU A 36 25.68 6.51 17.88
N SER A 37 24.47 6.53 17.34
CA SER A 37 24.07 7.43 16.26
C SER A 37 23.50 8.74 16.77
N LYS A 38 23.78 9.86 16.08
CA LYS A 38 23.14 11.15 16.33
C LYS A 38 22.03 11.45 15.32
N GLU A 39 20.98 12.13 15.77
CA GLU A 39 19.77 12.40 14.97
C GLU A 39 19.94 13.54 13.94
N GLN A 40 21.07 14.23 13.95
CA GLN A 40 21.28 15.43 13.11
C GLN A 40 21.69 15.11 11.67
N ASP A 41 22.16 13.90 11.38
CA ASP A 41 22.66 13.51 10.05
C ASP A 41 21.53 13.09 9.09
N LYS A 42 20.44 13.86 9.04
CA LYS A 42 19.26 13.57 8.23
C LYS A 42 19.55 13.77 6.75
N ILE A 43 18.96 12.92 5.91
CA ILE A 43 19.02 13.03 4.45
C ILE A 43 17.62 13.07 3.85
N SER A 44 17.49 13.75 2.72
CA SER A 44 16.28 13.75 1.91
C SER A 44 16.43 12.77 0.74
N CYS A 45 15.44 11.89 0.57
CA CYS A 45 15.41 10.93 -0.54
C CYS A 45 14.18 11.18 -1.41
N SER A 46 14.36 11.17 -2.74
CA SER A 46 13.28 11.36 -3.72
C SER A 46 13.01 10.13 -4.59
N ARG A 47 13.89 9.12 -4.55
CA ARG A 47 13.80 7.91 -5.40
C ARG A 47 12.97 6.78 -4.79
N HIS A 48 12.52 6.94 -3.55
CA HIS A 48 11.61 6.02 -2.89
C HIS A 48 10.61 6.84 -2.06
N PRO A 49 9.43 6.28 -1.73
CA PRO A 49 8.47 6.91 -0.83
C PRO A 49 9.13 7.32 0.50
N PRO A 50 8.56 8.29 1.23
CA PRO A 50 9.09 8.70 2.53
C PRO A 50 9.01 7.52 3.50
N LEU A 51 10.16 6.88 3.71
CA LEU A 51 10.43 5.99 4.83
C LEU A 51 10.51 6.83 6.12
N PRO A 52 10.55 6.21 7.32
CA PRO A 52 11.04 6.89 8.51
C PRO A 52 12.32 7.68 8.21
N GLU A 53 12.59 8.75 8.97
CA GLU A 53 13.70 9.67 8.71
C GLU A 53 14.98 8.91 8.34
N ASN A 54 15.55 9.26 7.18
CA ASN A 54 16.77 8.61 6.69
C ASN A 54 17.98 9.41 7.17
N HIS A 55 19.07 8.69 7.39
CA HIS A 55 20.31 9.28 7.90
C HIS A 55 21.53 8.79 7.12
N ILE A 56 22.64 9.50 7.28
CA ILE A 56 23.95 8.94 6.97
C ILE A 56 24.20 7.76 7.93
N ALA A 57 24.62 6.62 7.39
CA ALA A 57 24.79 5.38 8.16
C ALA A 57 26.25 4.96 8.32
N GLN A 58 27.16 5.53 7.53
CA GLN A 58 28.58 5.17 7.53
C GLN A 58 29.52 6.37 7.55
N GLY A 59 30.72 6.14 8.07
CA GLY A 59 31.82 7.10 8.06
C GLY A 59 33.14 6.45 8.45
N SER A 60 34.17 7.28 8.66
CA SER A 60 35.51 6.84 9.07
C SER A 60 35.53 6.27 10.49
N ASP A 61 36.24 5.16 10.67
CA ASP A 61 36.55 4.58 11.99
C ASP A 61 37.64 5.33 12.78
N LYS A 62 38.33 6.30 12.16
CA LYS A 62 39.48 7.01 12.74
C LYS A 62 39.32 8.52 12.77
N VAL A 63 38.49 9.08 11.91
CA VAL A 63 38.29 10.52 11.78
C VAL A 63 36.89 10.86 12.21
N PHE A 64 36.77 11.71 13.22
CA PHE A 64 35.50 12.08 13.82
C PHE A 64 35.25 13.58 13.66
N ILE A 65 34.01 13.94 13.32
CA ILE A 65 33.52 15.32 13.29
C ILE A 65 32.42 15.41 14.34
N ASN A 66 32.55 16.32 15.30
CA ASN A 66 31.61 16.46 16.42
C ASN A 66 31.36 15.13 17.19
N GLY A 67 32.40 14.29 17.27
CA GLY A 67 32.34 12.99 17.95
C GLY A 67 31.56 11.91 17.18
N GLN A 68 31.35 12.07 15.87
CA GLN A 68 30.73 11.07 15.00
C GLN A 68 31.66 10.73 13.83
N PRO A 69 31.64 9.47 13.33
CA PRO A 69 32.39 9.07 12.14
C PRO A 69 32.22 10.03 10.97
N ALA A 70 33.33 10.53 10.43
CA ALA A 70 33.29 11.47 9.31
C ALA A 70 32.90 10.74 8.02
N ALA A 71 31.74 11.06 7.48
CA ALA A 71 31.22 10.47 6.25
C ALA A 71 32.04 10.89 5.02
N ARG A 72 32.18 9.97 4.06
CA ARG A 72 32.97 10.16 2.85
C ARG A 72 32.15 9.84 1.62
N SER A 73 32.67 10.30 0.50
CA SER A 73 32.26 9.78 -0.80
C SER A 73 32.41 8.25 -0.82
N GLY A 74 31.35 7.55 -1.24
CA GLY A 74 31.29 6.08 -1.21
C GLY A 74 30.69 5.48 0.07
N ASP A 75 30.60 6.22 1.18
CA ASP A 75 29.90 5.75 2.38
C ASP A 75 28.37 5.75 2.15
N LYS A 76 27.66 4.89 2.90
CA LYS A 76 26.23 4.63 2.69
C LYS A 76 25.31 5.37 3.67
N THR A 77 24.06 5.49 3.26
CA THR A 77 22.94 5.96 4.06
C THR A 77 22.08 4.79 4.56
N THR A 78 21.12 5.07 5.45
CA THR A 78 20.20 4.04 5.98
C THR A 78 19.34 3.34 4.92
N CYS A 79 19.16 3.94 3.74
CA CYS A 79 18.44 3.37 2.60
C CYS A 79 19.36 2.76 1.53
N ASP A 80 20.63 2.50 1.87
CA ASP A 80 21.66 1.92 1.00
C ASP A 80 22.10 2.82 -0.17
N ALA A 81 21.67 4.09 -0.20
CA ALA A 81 22.19 5.07 -1.15
C ALA A 81 23.65 5.41 -0.82
N THR A 82 24.45 5.58 -1.86
CA THR A 82 25.87 5.95 -1.73
C THR A 82 26.02 7.47 -1.82
N ILE A 83 26.80 8.07 -0.93
CA ILE A 83 27.21 9.47 -1.04
C ILE A 83 28.02 9.63 -2.32
N ASP A 84 27.57 10.51 -3.21
CA ASP A 84 28.03 10.57 -4.60
C ASP A 84 29.56 10.68 -4.71
N VAL A 85 30.11 9.92 -5.64
CA VAL A 85 31.53 9.87 -6.00
C VAL A 85 31.88 10.81 -7.16
N ASN A 86 30.87 11.33 -7.85
CA ASN A 86 31.00 12.16 -9.05
C ASN A 86 30.62 13.63 -8.81
N GLU A 87 30.11 13.98 -7.62
CA GLU A 87 29.84 15.37 -7.23
C GLU A 87 31.16 16.11 -6.93
N LYS A 88 31.11 17.44 -6.70
CA LYS A 88 32.27 18.28 -6.36
C LYS A 88 32.82 17.98 -4.96
N VAL A 89 33.40 16.80 -4.77
CA VAL A 89 34.21 16.45 -3.61
C VAL A 89 35.51 17.28 -3.67
N SER A 90 35.92 17.86 -2.55
CA SER A 90 37.15 18.64 -2.49
C SER A 90 38.35 17.76 -2.84
N PRO A 91 39.15 18.10 -3.88
CA PRO A 91 40.26 17.26 -4.33
C PRO A 91 41.42 17.20 -3.31
N ASN A 92 41.43 18.12 -2.35
CA ASN A 92 42.53 18.32 -1.40
C ASN A 92 42.20 17.84 0.03
N VAL A 93 40.99 17.33 0.27
CA VAL A 93 40.58 16.82 1.59
C VAL A 93 40.46 15.30 1.50
N ARG A 94 41.21 14.58 2.34
CA ARG A 94 41.18 13.12 2.41
C ARG A 94 40.88 12.68 3.84
N ILE A 95 39.82 11.89 3.99
CA ILE A 95 39.43 11.28 5.26
C ILE A 95 39.85 9.81 5.20
N GLY A 96 40.88 9.45 5.95
CA GLY A 96 41.42 8.09 6.02
C GLY A 96 40.62 7.18 6.95
N GLY A 97 41.09 5.95 7.13
CA GLY A 97 40.47 4.95 8.00
C GLY A 97 39.58 3.95 7.27
N GLY A 98 39.22 2.88 7.99
CA GLY A 98 38.19 1.93 7.57
C GLY A 98 36.79 2.55 7.63
N THR A 99 35.78 1.76 7.31
CA THR A 99 34.37 2.17 7.37
C THR A 99 33.74 1.65 8.65
N ALA A 100 33.19 2.55 9.45
CA ALA A 100 32.33 2.24 10.59
C ALA A 100 30.85 2.44 10.19
N THR A 101 29.98 1.55 10.66
CA THR A 101 28.53 1.60 10.41
C THR A 101 27.81 1.99 11.70
N VAL A 102 27.25 3.21 11.73
CA VAL A 102 26.62 3.77 12.94
C VAL A 102 25.11 3.51 13.01
N ARG A 103 24.48 3.18 11.89
CA ARG A 103 23.05 2.84 11.80
C ARG A 103 22.86 1.65 10.87
N ASP A 104 21.81 0.88 11.12
CA ASP A 104 21.42 -0.21 10.24
C ASP A 104 21.14 0.32 8.82
N ILE A 105 21.76 -0.31 7.83
CA ILE A 105 21.52 -0.05 6.42
C ILE A 105 20.53 -1.08 5.92
N ARG A 106 19.44 -0.59 5.33
CA ARG A 106 18.38 -1.40 4.76
C ARG A 106 18.36 -1.25 3.24
N ASN A 107 18.24 -2.37 2.53
CA ASN A 107 18.23 -2.37 1.06
C ASN A 107 16.87 -2.79 0.50
N GLY A 108 16.27 -1.93 -0.32
CA GLY A 108 15.00 -2.20 -1.03
C GLY A 108 15.10 -3.29 -2.10
N LYS A 109 16.30 -3.79 -2.42
CA LYS A 109 16.52 -4.94 -3.32
C LYS A 109 16.21 -6.25 -2.59
N SER A 110 14.95 -6.47 -2.22
CA SER A 110 14.52 -7.78 -1.73
C SER A 110 14.74 -8.81 -2.85
N LYS A 111 15.62 -9.79 -2.59
CA LYS A 111 15.83 -10.92 -3.52
C LYS A 111 14.51 -11.66 -3.75
N VAL A 112 13.64 -11.74 -2.73
CA VAL A 112 12.33 -12.38 -2.83
C VAL A 112 11.40 -11.62 -3.78
N ALA A 113 11.31 -10.29 -3.66
CA ALA A 113 10.50 -9.46 -4.56
C ALA A 113 10.95 -9.49 -6.04
N MET A 114 12.26 -9.64 -6.28
CA MET A 114 12.81 -9.85 -7.63
C MET A 114 12.54 -11.26 -8.19
N PHE A 115 12.44 -12.29 -7.34
CA PHE A 115 12.18 -13.67 -7.75
C PHE A 115 10.70 -13.93 -8.10
N THR A 116 9.76 -13.16 -7.54
CA THR A 116 8.32 -13.32 -7.78
C THR A 116 7.77 -12.49 -8.94
N GLY A 117 8.64 -11.88 -9.76
CA GLY A 117 8.22 -11.16 -10.97
C GLY A 117 7.44 -9.86 -10.71
N ILE A 118 7.41 -9.36 -9.48
CA ILE A 118 6.81 -8.05 -9.18
C ILE A 118 7.65 -6.98 -9.88
N ILE A 119 7.16 -6.50 -11.03
CA ILE A 119 7.57 -5.20 -11.55
C ILE A 119 7.00 -4.18 -10.58
N ALA A 120 7.76 -3.82 -9.54
CA ALA A 120 7.44 -2.72 -8.64
C ALA A 120 7.53 -1.41 -9.42
N GLY A 121 6.53 -1.14 -10.26
CA GLY A 121 6.30 0.16 -10.86
C GLY A 121 5.81 1.10 -9.77
N ILE A 122 6.74 1.77 -9.08
CA ILE A 122 6.40 2.89 -8.19
C ILE A 122 5.98 4.06 -9.09
N LEU A 123 4.73 4.04 -9.54
CA LEU A 123 4.09 5.21 -10.12
C LEU A 123 3.40 5.95 -8.98
N ILE A 124 3.77 7.23 -8.81
CA ILE A 124 3.10 8.14 -7.88
C ILE A 124 1.63 8.17 -8.29
N SER A 125 0.77 7.55 -7.47
CA SER A 125 -0.66 7.56 -7.69
C SER A 125 -1.14 9.01 -7.74
N ARG A 126 -1.78 9.39 -8.85
CA ARG A 126 -2.51 10.66 -8.91
C ARG A 126 -3.85 10.47 -8.23
N ARG A 127 -4.04 11.18 -7.13
CA ARG A 127 -5.33 11.19 -6.44
C ARG A 127 -6.20 12.31 -7.02
N PHE A 128 -7.18 11.95 -7.84
CA PHE A 128 -8.25 12.86 -8.23
C PHE A 128 -9.46 12.63 -7.29
N GLY A 129 -9.56 13.49 -6.27
CA GLY A 129 -10.70 13.52 -5.35
C GLY A 129 -10.39 12.98 -3.94
N ARG A 130 -10.90 13.73 -2.94
CA ARG A 130 -10.94 13.47 -1.49
C ARG A 130 -9.59 13.13 -0.83
N ILE A 131 -9.05 14.03 -0.01
CA ILE A 131 -7.93 13.71 0.91
C ILE A 131 -8.42 12.63 1.89
N LYS A 132 -7.82 11.43 1.87
CA LYS A 132 -8.13 10.33 2.82
C LYS A 132 -7.99 10.90 4.24
N GLY A 133 -9.00 10.71 5.08
CA GLY A 133 -8.90 11.01 6.52
C GLY A 133 -9.12 12.45 6.97
N CYS A 134 -9.40 13.43 6.11
CA CYS A 134 -9.76 14.78 6.58
C CYS A 134 -11.28 14.93 6.76
N LYS A 135 -11.85 14.17 7.70
CA LYS A 135 -13.24 14.27 8.14
C LYS A 135 -13.32 14.91 9.52
N LEU A 136 -13.04 16.21 9.59
CA LEU A 136 -13.27 16.98 10.80
C LEU A 136 -14.71 17.50 10.83
N GLY A 137 -15.42 17.36 11.94
CA GLY A 137 -16.81 17.79 12.15
C GLY A 137 -17.83 16.65 12.09
N ASN A 138 -18.94 16.74 12.83
CA ASN A 138 -20.03 15.75 12.82
C ASN A 138 -21.37 16.51 12.93
N PRO A 139 -22.31 16.39 11.98
CA PRO A 139 -22.34 15.48 10.81
C PRO A 139 -21.83 16.12 9.50
N VAL A 140 -21.12 17.27 9.57
CA VAL A 140 -20.66 18.00 8.39
C VAL A 140 -19.13 18.06 8.36
N ALA A 141 -18.54 17.63 7.26
CA ALA A 141 -17.09 17.67 7.05
C ALA A 141 -16.64 19.11 6.77
N VAL A 142 -15.84 19.68 7.66
CA VAL A 142 -15.39 21.08 7.61
C VAL A 142 -14.68 21.41 6.31
N ALA A 143 -13.84 20.51 5.80
CA ALA A 143 -13.03 20.76 4.61
C ALA A 143 -13.87 20.80 3.30
N THR A 144 -15.03 20.15 3.28
CA THR A 144 -15.77 19.88 2.03
C THR A 144 -17.22 20.31 2.07
N GLY A 145 -17.75 20.69 3.24
CA GLY A 145 -19.16 21.00 3.46
C GLY A 145 -20.10 19.81 3.28
N SER A 146 -19.56 18.60 3.10
CA SER A 146 -20.38 17.41 2.85
C SER A 146 -21.01 16.91 4.14
N LYS A 147 -22.29 16.57 4.08
CA LYS A 147 -22.94 15.81 5.16
C LYS A 147 -22.42 14.37 5.09
N PHE A 148 -21.99 13.84 6.22
CA PHE A 148 -21.56 12.44 6.33
C PHE A 148 -22.01 11.80 7.65
N GLN A 149 -22.07 10.48 7.64
CA GLN A 149 -22.40 9.61 8.78
C GLN A 149 -21.55 8.35 8.64
N ASP A 150 -20.65 8.11 9.60
CA ASP A 150 -19.56 7.13 9.52
C ASP A 150 -18.82 6.97 10.86
N GLY A 151 -19.43 7.38 11.97
CA GLY A 151 -18.83 7.31 13.30
C GLY A 151 -18.95 5.91 13.92
N PRO A 152 -18.24 5.63 15.02
CA PRO A 152 -18.42 4.39 15.78
C PRO A 152 -19.87 4.16 16.24
N GLU A 153 -20.65 5.22 16.43
CA GLU A 153 -22.08 5.19 16.74
C GLU A 153 -22.97 4.71 15.58
N ASP A 154 -22.45 4.72 14.36
CA ASP A 154 -23.17 4.36 13.13
C ASP A 154 -22.94 2.90 12.72
N VAL A 155 -22.22 2.12 13.54
CA VAL A 155 -22.09 0.68 13.37
C VAL A 155 -23.44 0.02 13.69
N ASP A 156 -24.07 -0.60 12.69
CA ASP A 156 -25.37 -1.25 12.87
C ASP A 156 -25.25 -2.53 13.70
N PHE A 157 -24.25 -3.38 13.41
CA PHE A 157 -23.97 -4.59 14.18
C PHE A 157 -22.56 -5.15 13.94
N ASN A 158 -22.11 -6.00 14.87
CA ASN A 158 -20.90 -6.82 14.71
C ASN A 158 -21.28 -8.29 14.90
N LEU A 159 -20.86 -9.14 13.97
CA LEU A 159 -20.95 -10.59 14.09
C LEU A 159 -19.56 -11.15 14.41
N PRO A 160 -19.39 -11.86 15.54
CA PRO A 160 -18.12 -12.48 15.87
C PRO A 160 -17.83 -13.64 14.90
N GLY A 161 -16.55 -13.89 14.65
CA GLY A 161 -16.05 -14.94 13.77
C GLY A 161 -14.52 -14.88 13.72
N LEU A 162 -13.89 -15.85 13.05
CA LEU A 162 -12.44 -15.81 12.84
C LEU A 162 -12.04 -14.57 12.04
N LEU A 163 -12.84 -14.24 11.03
CA LEU A 163 -12.84 -12.95 10.36
C LEU A 163 -14.19 -12.28 10.61
N GLY A 164 -14.31 -11.60 11.75
CA GLY A 164 -15.56 -10.96 12.16
C GLY A 164 -16.14 -9.99 11.12
N ILE A 165 -17.48 -9.97 11.03
CA ILE A 165 -18.22 -9.08 10.14
C ILE A 165 -18.65 -7.85 10.94
N GLN A 166 -18.13 -6.69 10.57
CA GLN A 166 -18.65 -5.40 11.03
C GLN A 166 -19.52 -4.81 9.93
N TRP A 167 -20.79 -4.56 10.24
CA TRP A 167 -21.72 -3.93 9.33
C TRP A 167 -22.05 -2.53 9.81
N ALA A 168 -21.84 -1.56 8.93
CA ALA A 168 -22.19 -0.18 9.15
C ALA A 168 -22.69 0.43 7.84
N ARG A 169 -23.87 1.04 7.87
CA ARG A 169 -24.32 1.91 6.78
C ARG A 169 -23.66 3.26 6.92
N ARG A 170 -22.96 3.65 5.87
CA ARG A 170 -22.32 4.94 5.77
C ARG A 170 -23.12 5.84 4.86
N TYR A 171 -23.23 7.12 5.22
CA TYR A 171 -23.74 8.15 4.33
C TYR A 171 -22.67 9.19 4.03
N ASP A 172 -22.60 9.63 2.78
CA ASP A 172 -21.85 10.81 2.38
C ASP A 172 -22.50 11.49 1.18
N SER A 173 -22.86 12.77 1.33
CA SER A 173 -23.55 13.51 0.27
C SER A 173 -22.71 13.71 -1.01
N ARG A 174 -21.41 13.45 -0.97
CA ARG A 174 -20.52 13.47 -2.15
C ARG A 174 -20.34 12.10 -2.78
N ASP A 175 -20.81 11.03 -2.16
CA ASP A 175 -20.82 9.73 -2.81
C ASP A 175 -21.90 9.72 -3.91
N LEU A 176 -21.44 9.70 -5.15
CA LEU A 176 -22.28 9.76 -6.34
C LEU A 176 -22.63 8.38 -6.90
N ARG A 177 -22.11 7.30 -6.30
CA ARG A 177 -22.40 5.93 -6.73
C ARG A 177 -23.88 5.65 -6.59
N THR A 178 -24.45 4.94 -7.55
CA THR A 178 -25.90 4.60 -7.57
C THR A 178 -26.15 3.10 -7.59
N GLY A 179 -25.12 2.28 -7.78
CA GLY A 179 -25.23 0.81 -7.85
C GLY A 179 -25.23 0.10 -6.49
N GLY A 180 -25.10 0.84 -5.38
CA GLY A 180 -25.09 0.28 -4.03
C GLY A 180 -26.48 -0.13 -3.52
N LEU A 181 -26.50 -0.96 -2.47
CA LEU A 181 -27.68 -1.55 -1.85
C LEU A 181 -28.72 -0.53 -1.38
N PHE A 182 -28.26 0.64 -0.93
CA PHE A 182 -29.08 1.65 -0.27
C PHE A 182 -29.26 2.93 -1.10
N GLY A 183 -28.77 2.91 -2.35
CA GLY A 183 -28.88 4.03 -3.28
C GLY A 183 -27.86 5.14 -3.05
N LYS A 184 -28.03 6.25 -3.78
CA LYS A 184 -27.04 7.32 -3.88
C LYS A 184 -26.71 7.93 -2.51
N GLY A 185 -25.42 8.08 -2.26
CA GLY A 185 -24.90 8.64 -1.02
C GLY A 185 -24.74 7.63 0.10
N TRP A 186 -25.31 6.43 -0.02
CA TRP A 186 -25.17 5.37 0.96
C TRP A 186 -24.21 4.29 0.47
N SER A 187 -23.39 3.76 1.38
CA SER A 187 -22.53 2.61 1.12
C SER A 187 -22.40 1.70 2.34
N VAL A 188 -21.90 0.49 2.10
CA VAL A 188 -21.46 -0.45 3.15
C VAL A 188 -20.01 -0.90 2.90
N PRO A 189 -19.29 -1.45 3.90
CA PRO A 189 -17.86 -1.77 3.79
C PRO A 189 -17.48 -2.72 2.64
N TYR A 190 -18.46 -3.49 2.15
CA TYR A 190 -18.29 -4.50 1.10
C TYR A 190 -18.49 -3.95 -0.31
N GLU A 191 -18.93 -2.70 -0.45
CA GLU A 191 -19.14 -2.03 -1.73
C GLU A 191 -17.88 -1.31 -2.19
N VAL A 192 -16.83 -2.11 -2.41
CA VAL A 192 -15.56 -1.72 -3.02
C VAL A 192 -15.47 -2.32 -4.43
N GLU A 193 -14.78 -1.64 -5.32
CA GLU A 193 -14.71 -2.06 -6.73
C GLU A 193 -13.42 -1.62 -7.43
N LEU A 194 -13.08 -2.32 -8.50
CA LEU A 194 -12.09 -1.87 -9.48
C LEU A 194 -12.83 -1.52 -10.76
N VAL A 195 -12.58 -0.34 -11.30
CA VAL A 195 -13.20 0.15 -12.53
C VAL A 195 -12.15 0.40 -13.59
N ARG A 196 -12.43 0.00 -14.82
CA ARG A 196 -11.63 0.24 -16.02
C ARG A 196 -12.32 1.30 -16.86
N VAL A 197 -11.61 2.39 -17.12
CA VAL A 197 -12.08 3.49 -17.98
C VAL A 197 -11.07 3.73 -19.11
N PRO A 198 -11.47 4.37 -20.23
CA PRO A 198 -10.51 4.71 -21.28
C PRO A 198 -9.36 5.58 -20.75
N HIS A 199 -8.11 5.16 -21.01
CA HIS A 199 -6.91 5.90 -20.65
C HIS A 199 -6.64 7.03 -21.67
N PRO A 200 -6.23 8.25 -21.26
CA PRO A 200 -5.98 9.36 -22.18
C PRO A 200 -4.93 9.06 -23.28
N GLU A 201 -3.95 8.23 -22.96
CA GLU A 201 -2.90 7.76 -23.88
C GLU A 201 -3.22 6.42 -24.58
N GLY A 202 -4.48 5.97 -24.50
CA GLY A 202 -4.92 4.68 -25.05
C GLY A 202 -4.74 3.50 -24.08
N GLY A 203 -5.64 2.52 -24.22
CA GLY A 203 -5.80 1.39 -23.29
C GLY A 203 -6.79 1.69 -22.16
N GLU A 204 -6.73 0.89 -21.10
CA GLU A 204 -7.61 1.01 -19.93
C GLU A 204 -6.86 1.57 -18.71
N LEU A 205 -7.40 2.63 -18.12
CA LEU A 205 -7.00 3.13 -16.81
C LEU A 205 -7.78 2.36 -15.74
N TRP A 206 -7.03 1.71 -14.86
CA TRP A 206 -7.56 1.01 -13.70
C TRP A 206 -7.70 1.97 -12.53
N ILE A 207 -8.84 1.89 -11.86
CA ILE A 207 -9.18 2.77 -10.74
C ILE A 207 -9.76 1.90 -9.62
N TYR A 208 -9.10 1.89 -8.47
CA TYR A 208 -9.68 1.32 -7.25
C TYR A 208 -10.61 2.34 -6.60
N VAL A 209 -11.80 1.88 -6.23
CA VAL A 209 -12.80 2.65 -5.48
C VAL A 209 -13.02 1.96 -4.14
N ASP A 210 -12.66 2.66 -3.07
CA ASP A 210 -12.81 2.15 -1.70
C ASP A 210 -14.25 2.31 -1.17
N GLU A 211 -14.48 1.85 0.07
CA GLU A 211 -15.82 1.85 0.69
C GLU A 211 -16.37 3.27 0.88
N GLU A 212 -15.46 4.25 0.93
CA GLU A 212 -15.73 5.68 1.05
C GLU A 212 -16.07 6.36 -0.29
N GLY A 213 -15.90 5.64 -1.40
CA GLY A 213 -15.98 6.17 -2.75
C GLY A 213 -14.75 6.99 -3.16
N ASN A 214 -13.64 6.92 -2.41
CA ASN A 214 -12.37 7.52 -2.85
C ASN A 214 -11.83 6.74 -4.03
N ARG A 215 -11.15 7.44 -4.94
CA ARG A 215 -10.64 6.87 -6.19
C ARG A 215 -9.12 6.90 -6.17
N LEU A 216 -8.51 5.75 -6.46
CA LEU A 216 -7.07 5.57 -6.59
C LEU A 216 -6.75 5.08 -8.00
N GLU A 217 -6.09 5.92 -8.80
CA GLU A 217 -5.65 5.55 -10.14
C GLU A 217 -4.42 4.62 -10.07
N LEU A 218 -4.56 3.43 -10.64
CA LEU A 218 -3.52 2.38 -10.65
C LEU A 218 -2.72 2.39 -11.97
N GLY A 219 -3.09 3.24 -12.92
CA GLY A 219 -2.51 3.25 -14.26
C GLY A 219 -3.04 2.10 -15.12
N ARG A 220 -2.17 1.51 -15.94
CA ARG A 220 -2.51 0.35 -16.80
C ARG A 220 -2.00 -0.92 -16.12
N LEU A 221 -2.90 -1.82 -15.73
CA LEU A 221 -2.56 -3.13 -15.17
C LEU A 221 -2.81 -4.24 -16.20
N ARG A 222 -1.93 -5.24 -16.20
CA ARG A 222 -2.01 -6.47 -17.01
C ARG A 222 -1.93 -7.69 -16.10
N ALA A 223 -2.34 -8.85 -16.63
CA ALA A 223 -2.12 -10.13 -15.98
C ALA A 223 -0.65 -10.30 -15.57
N GLY A 224 -0.42 -10.65 -14.30
CA GLY A 224 0.89 -10.78 -13.68
C GLY A 224 1.45 -9.49 -13.07
N ASP A 225 0.84 -8.33 -13.34
CA ASP A 225 1.33 -7.06 -12.79
C ASP A 225 1.01 -6.93 -11.30
N ALA A 226 1.90 -6.23 -10.60
CA ALA A 226 1.67 -5.77 -9.23
C ALA A 226 1.84 -4.25 -9.16
N PHE A 227 0.99 -3.59 -8.38
CA PHE A 227 1.04 -2.14 -8.14
C PHE A 227 0.94 -1.88 -6.64
N VAL A 228 1.66 -0.87 -6.14
CA VAL A 228 1.71 -0.57 -4.72
C VAL A 228 1.52 0.93 -4.49
N SER A 229 0.45 1.29 -3.79
CA SER A 229 0.28 2.64 -3.25
C SER A 229 0.77 2.69 -1.81
N VAL A 230 1.96 3.27 -1.63
CA VAL A 230 2.53 3.46 -0.29
C VAL A 230 1.73 4.44 0.56
N VAL A 231 1.19 5.49 -0.08
CA VAL A 231 0.42 6.52 0.60
C VAL A 231 -0.89 5.96 1.14
N ASP A 232 -1.50 5.02 0.42
CA ASP A 232 -2.77 4.41 0.84
C ASP A 232 -2.60 3.14 1.65
N GLY A 233 -1.37 2.59 1.74
CA GLY A 233 -1.08 1.33 2.42
C GLY A 233 -1.63 0.10 1.68
N LEU A 234 -1.73 0.18 0.35
CA LEU A 234 -2.38 -0.85 -0.46
C LEU A 234 -1.43 -1.44 -1.49
N ALA A 235 -1.47 -2.76 -1.63
CA ALA A 235 -0.85 -3.48 -2.73
C ALA A 235 -1.90 -4.19 -3.58
N PHE A 236 -1.71 -4.18 -4.90
CA PHE A 236 -2.62 -4.69 -5.90
C PHE A 236 -1.89 -5.73 -6.74
N PHE A 237 -2.55 -6.85 -7.00
CA PHE A 237 -2.00 -7.97 -7.75
C PHE A 237 -3.02 -8.42 -8.79
N GLN A 238 -2.71 -8.24 -10.06
CA GLN A 238 -3.55 -8.72 -11.16
C GLN A 238 -3.10 -10.13 -11.54
N LEU A 239 -3.95 -11.13 -11.31
CA LEU A 239 -3.64 -12.53 -11.57
C LEU A 239 -3.87 -12.90 -13.05
N GLU A 240 -3.27 -14.02 -13.48
CA GLU A 240 -3.40 -14.51 -14.86
C GLU A 240 -4.81 -14.98 -15.22
N ASP A 241 -5.60 -15.40 -14.23
CA ASP A 241 -6.99 -15.83 -14.39
C ASP A 241 -7.99 -14.66 -14.46
N GLY A 242 -7.51 -13.42 -14.35
CA GLY A 242 -8.32 -12.20 -14.43
C GLY A 242 -8.74 -11.62 -13.08
N GLN A 243 -8.52 -12.34 -11.97
CA GLN A 243 -8.81 -11.81 -10.64
C GLN A 243 -7.80 -10.75 -10.20
N THR A 244 -8.24 -9.85 -9.33
CA THR A 244 -7.35 -8.87 -8.68
C THR A 244 -7.37 -9.08 -7.17
N VAL A 245 -6.20 -9.17 -6.54
CA VAL A 245 -6.09 -9.18 -5.08
C VAL A 245 -5.55 -7.84 -4.59
N VAL A 246 -6.20 -7.28 -3.59
CA VAL A 246 -5.78 -6.05 -2.92
C VAL A 246 -5.44 -6.37 -1.47
N GLU A 247 -4.19 -6.16 -1.07
CA GLU A 247 -3.73 -6.28 0.31
C GLU A 247 -3.73 -4.89 0.97
N ASP A 248 -4.36 -4.80 2.14
CA ASP A 248 -4.00 -3.78 3.13
C ASP A 248 -2.74 -4.24 3.86
N ILE A 249 -1.62 -3.58 3.58
CA ILE A 249 -0.30 -4.03 4.05
C ILE A 249 -0.14 -3.89 5.57
N HIS A 250 -0.89 -2.97 6.16
CA HIS A 250 -0.81 -2.66 7.58
C HIS A 250 -1.66 -3.64 8.39
N GLU A 251 -2.90 -3.88 7.95
CA GLU A 251 -3.81 -4.79 8.63
C GLU A 251 -3.61 -6.25 8.25
N GLY A 252 -2.98 -6.53 7.11
CA GLY A 252 -2.86 -7.88 6.57
C GLY A 252 -4.20 -8.46 6.13
N ARG A 253 -5.10 -7.59 5.66
CA ARG A 253 -6.39 -7.99 5.06
C ARG A 253 -6.26 -8.06 3.55
N TYR A 254 -6.88 -9.06 2.94
CA TYR A 254 -6.93 -9.26 1.51
C TYR A 254 -8.37 -9.12 1.01
N LYS A 255 -8.54 -8.34 -0.05
CA LYS A 255 -9.79 -8.20 -0.82
C LYS A 255 -9.56 -8.84 -2.18
N VAL A 256 -10.36 -9.83 -2.55
CA VAL A 256 -10.28 -10.49 -3.87
C VAL A 256 -11.42 -10.00 -4.74
N PHE A 257 -11.10 -9.62 -5.97
CA PHE A 257 -12.03 -9.08 -6.94
C PHE A 257 -12.09 -9.96 -8.18
N ASP A 258 -13.26 -10.07 -8.76
CA ASP A 258 -13.49 -10.74 -10.03
C ASP A 258 -14.35 -9.85 -10.94
N VAL A 259 -14.24 -10.04 -12.26
CA VAL A 259 -14.97 -9.26 -13.26
C VAL A 259 -16.48 -9.43 -13.02
N ASP A 260 -17.20 -8.31 -12.97
CA ASP A 260 -18.65 -8.33 -12.80
C ASP A 260 -19.29 -8.91 -14.07
N PRO A 261 -20.03 -10.03 -13.98
CA PRO A 261 -20.70 -10.63 -15.14
C PRO A 261 -21.72 -9.71 -15.81
N HIS A 262 -22.21 -8.69 -15.10
CA HIS A 262 -23.17 -7.71 -15.62
C HIS A 262 -22.51 -6.44 -16.16
N GLU A 263 -21.25 -6.17 -15.78
CA GLU A 263 -20.51 -4.97 -16.18
C GLU A 263 -19.00 -5.28 -16.31
N PRO A 264 -18.51 -5.72 -17.49
CA PRO A 264 -17.12 -6.17 -17.66
C PRO A 264 -16.06 -5.11 -17.38
N SER A 265 -16.40 -3.83 -17.49
CA SER A 265 -15.53 -2.70 -17.10
C SER A 265 -15.37 -2.56 -15.58
N ARG A 266 -16.06 -3.36 -14.78
CA ARG A 266 -16.04 -3.36 -13.32
C ARG A 266 -15.64 -4.73 -12.79
N SER A 267 -14.82 -4.76 -11.75
CA SER A 267 -14.59 -5.95 -10.92
C SER A 267 -15.15 -5.71 -9.53
N ARG A 268 -15.91 -6.69 -9.03
CA ARG A 268 -16.61 -6.64 -7.73
C ARG A 268 -15.88 -7.50 -6.71
N LEU A 269 -15.98 -7.14 -5.44
CA LEU A 269 -15.41 -7.90 -4.33
C LEU A 269 -16.10 -9.27 -4.21
N ILE A 270 -15.35 -10.36 -4.28
CA ILE A 270 -15.90 -11.71 -4.10
C ILE A 270 -15.50 -12.34 -2.77
N ARG A 271 -14.43 -11.85 -2.13
CA ARG A 271 -13.92 -12.41 -0.88
C ARG A 271 -13.09 -11.42 -0.09
N LEU A 272 -13.25 -11.45 1.23
CA LEU A 272 -12.33 -10.90 2.21
C LEU A 272 -11.56 -12.02 2.87
N SER A 273 -10.28 -11.80 3.20
CA SER A 273 -9.48 -12.76 3.96
C SER A 273 -8.41 -12.08 4.80
N ASP A 274 -7.78 -12.83 5.69
CA ASP A 274 -6.63 -12.40 6.48
C ASP A 274 -5.39 -13.28 6.23
N ARG A 275 -4.26 -12.94 6.86
CA ARG A 275 -3.00 -13.70 6.78
C ARG A 275 -3.07 -15.11 7.37
N ASN A 276 -4.10 -15.42 8.16
CA ASN A 276 -4.32 -16.74 8.74
C ASN A 276 -5.22 -17.61 7.84
N LEU A 277 -5.55 -17.14 6.64
CA LEU A 277 -6.44 -17.80 5.68
C LEU A 277 -7.90 -17.90 6.14
N ASN A 278 -8.30 -17.11 7.14
CA ASN A 278 -9.72 -16.93 7.44
C ASN A 278 -10.33 -16.09 6.32
N TYR A 279 -11.58 -16.36 5.95
CA TYR A 279 -12.23 -15.62 4.87
C TYR A 279 -13.72 -15.40 5.11
N VAL A 280 -14.27 -14.41 4.39
CA VAL A 280 -15.70 -14.17 4.22
C VAL A 280 -15.94 -13.99 2.73
N ASP A 281 -16.74 -14.86 2.14
CA ASP A 281 -17.22 -14.75 0.76
C ASP A 281 -18.35 -13.73 0.63
N VAL A 282 -18.34 -13.02 -0.49
CA VAL A 282 -19.30 -11.98 -0.85
C VAL A 282 -20.10 -12.48 -2.05
N LEU A 283 -21.36 -12.81 -1.81
CA LEU A 283 -22.23 -13.44 -2.79
C LEU A 283 -23.22 -12.44 -3.38
N TYR A 284 -23.44 -12.53 -4.69
CA TYR A 284 -24.32 -11.64 -5.44
C TYR A 284 -25.51 -12.39 -6.03
N ASP A 285 -26.66 -11.73 -6.10
CA ASP A 285 -27.84 -12.26 -6.77
C ASP A 285 -27.72 -12.21 -8.30
N LYS A 286 -28.74 -12.71 -9.01
CA LYS A 286 -28.80 -12.71 -10.48
C LYS A 286 -28.86 -11.33 -11.12
N GLN A 287 -29.10 -10.29 -10.32
CA GLN A 287 -29.12 -8.88 -10.74
C GLN A 287 -27.79 -8.18 -10.41
N GLY A 288 -26.79 -8.89 -9.88
CA GLY A 288 -25.49 -8.34 -9.53
C GLY A 288 -25.47 -7.56 -8.21
N ARG A 289 -26.48 -7.72 -7.35
CA ARG A 289 -26.56 -7.02 -6.04
C ARG A 289 -26.02 -7.91 -4.94
N LEU A 290 -25.35 -7.31 -3.96
CA LEU A 290 -24.87 -8.03 -2.77
C LEU A 290 -26.05 -8.72 -2.08
N GLN A 291 -25.98 -10.05 -1.95
CA GLN A 291 -27.07 -10.88 -1.42
C GLN A 291 -26.71 -11.46 -0.05
N ALA A 292 -25.46 -11.91 0.12
CA ALA A 292 -25.04 -12.57 1.35
C ALA A 292 -23.54 -12.43 1.58
N LEU A 293 -23.17 -12.51 2.86
CA LEU A 293 -21.81 -12.75 3.33
C LEU A 293 -21.76 -14.15 3.95
N TYR A 294 -20.72 -14.91 3.66
CA TYR A 294 -20.61 -16.31 4.08
C TYR A 294 -19.19 -16.60 4.59
N ASP A 295 -19.05 -17.12 5.81
CA ASP A 295 -17.76 -17.55 6.39
C ASP A 295 -17.54 -19.07 6.23
#